data_AF-A0A815SXU7-F1
#
_entry.id   AF-A0A815SXU7-F1
#
_cell.length_a   1.000
_cell.length_b   1.000
_cell.length_c   1.000
_cell.angle_alpha   90.00
_cell.angle_beta   90.00
_cell.angle_gamma   90.00
#
_symmetry.space_group_name_H-M   'P 1'
#
loop_
_entity.id
_entity.type
_entity.pdbx_description
1 polymer ?
#
loop_
_entity_poly.entity_id
_entity_poly.type
_entity_poly.pdbx_seq_one_letter_code
_entity_poly.pdbx_strand_id
1 'polypeptide(L)'
;MELVGRIMRTASTRQYERSLEMEIDTYPYSTTMTIPPIDDDLKAKLHEIYETINMFAHGFEILDDDAQRLSNELVNINNTLTTSSKDTITLKLSIEEENSFLNGQKLNHEILSQDVASLKQKVEDMQFTSYDGMFIWKITNFNEKMADARSERQTSIYSPPFYTSPTGYKMCARLYFNGDGTARNTHMSLFFVLMRSPNDAILKFPFTYKVTFCMYDQTSAQQHIIDSFRPDIKSNSFQRPRSEMNIASGIPKFVPLGMIQQEGSPYVQNDTMFIKIMINFIDLPKKLLSYAISLNPGLPINIQQHLVKQEEERQIQQTPPVSDVLPQGGV
;
A
#
# COMPACT_ATOMS: atom_id res chain seq x y z
N MET A 1 -34.86 -21.41 15.17
CA MET A 1 -35.79 -21.02 16.26
C MET A 1 -37.24 -21.43 15.94
N GLU A 2 -37.50 -22.63 15.38
CA GLU A 2 -38.88 -23.06 15.08
C GLU A 2 -39.17 -24.56 15.32
N LEU A 3 -38.21 -25.34 15.82
CA LEU A 3 -38.41 -26.79 16.00
C LEU A 3 -38.55 -27.23 17.47
N VAL A 4 -38.23 -26.36 18.44
CA VAL A 4 -38.26 -26.69 19.88
C VAL A 4 -39.59 -26.30 20.54
N GLY A 5 -40.41 -25.47 19.89
CA GLY A 5 -41.71 -25.02 20.41
C GLY A 5 -42.89 -26.00 20.23
N ARG A 6 -42.71 -27.13 19.52
CA ARG A 6 -43.79 -28.07 19.21
C ARG A 6 -43.94 -29.26 20.16
N ILE A 7 -42.98 -29.50 21.06
CA ILE A 7 -43.01 -30.66 21.98
C ILE A 7 -43.62 -30.30 23.35
N MET A 8 -43.82 -29.00 23.65
CA MET A 8 -44.41 -28.51 24.90
C MET A 8 -45.93 -28.18 24.80
N ARG A 9 -46.66 -28.81 23.87
CA ARG A 9 -48.14 -28.66 23.76
C ARG A 9 -48.88 -29.99 23.69
N THR A 10 -48.59 -30.94 24.57
CA THR A 10 -49.47 -32.11 24.79
C THR A 10 -49.53 -32.58 26.25
N ALA A 11 -49.17 -31.74 27.22
CA ALA A 11 -49.37 -32.03 28.63
C ALA A 11 -50.04 -30.84 29.34
N SER A 12 -51.22 -30.46 28.85
CA SER A 12 -52.15 -29.65 29.62
C SER A 12 -53.53 -30.25 29.44
N THR A 13 -54.34 -30.22 30.49
CA THR A 13 -55.69 -30.78 30.64
C THR A 13 -55.79 -32.30 30.71
N ARG A 14 -55.73 -32.80 31.94
CA ARG A 14 -56.77 -33.67 32.52
C ARG A 14 -56.75 -33.54 34.04
N GLN A 15 -57.37 -32.46 34.53
CA GLN A 15 -57.99 -32.48 35.85
C GLN A 15 -59.11 -33.54 35.80
N TYR A 16 -58.92 -34.62 36.55
CA TYR A 16 -59.99 -35.52 36.97
C TYR A 16 -59.72 -35.84 38.45
N GLU A 17 -59.80 -34.83 39.31
CA GLU A 17 -60.19 -35.06 40.69
C GLU A 17 -61.68 -35.45 40.67
N ARG A 18 -61.94 -36.74 40.62
CA ARG A 18 -63.28 -37.28 40.87
C ARG A 18 -63.34 -37.62 42.35
N SER A 19 -63.64 -36.63 43.16
CA SER A 19 -64.06 -36.80 44.55
C SER A 19 -65.35 -37.63 44.54
N LEU A 20 -65.25 -38.94 44.73
CA LEU A 20 -66.39 -39.75 45.16
C LEU A 20 -66.47 -39.64 46.69
N GLU A 21 -67.17 -38.64 47.19
CA GLU A 21 -67.77 -38.74 48.52
C GLU A 21 -68.92 -39.74 48.40
N MET A 22 -68.69 -40.96 48.90
CA MET A 22 -69.75 -41.94 49.12
C MET A 22 -70.38 -41.61 50.48
N GLU A 23 -71.56 -40.99 50.46
CA GLU A 23 -72.47 -40.96 51.61
C GLU A 23 -72.85 -42.41 51.97
N ILE A 24 -72.46 -42.85 53.17
CA ILE A 24 -72.92 -44.12 53.73
C ILE A 24 -74.02 -43.79 54.73
N ASP A 25 -75.27 -43.91 54.29
CA ASP A 25 -76.44 -43.96 55.16
C ASP A 25 -76.40 -45.26 55.98
N THR A 26 -76.06 -45.15 57.27
CA THR A 26 -76.16 -46.27 58.21
C THR A 26 -77.57 -46.36 58.78
N TYR A 27 -78.40 -47.24 58.21
CA TYR A 27 -79.60 -47.77 58.87
C TYR A 27 -79.27 -49.05 59.64
N PRO A 28 -79.79 -49.26 60.87
CA PRO A 28 -79.48 -50.45 61.65
C PRO A 28 -80.41 -51.59 61.23
N TYR A 29 -79.88 -52.55 60.47
CA TYR A 29 -80.46 -53.89 60.34
C TYR A 29 -79.44 -54.93 60.76
N SER A 30 -79.59 -55.42 61.99
CA SER A 30 -78.97 -56.67 62.42
C SER A 30 -79.58 -57.83 61.63
N THR A 31 -78.78 -58.47 60.77
CA THR A 31 -79.05 -59.83 60.30
C THR A 31 -77.72 -60.56 60.20
N THR A 32 -77.50 -61.46 61.16
CA THR A 32 -76.42 -62.43 61.16
C THR A 32 -76.58 -63.39 59.99
N MET A 33 -75.75 -63.27 58.97
CA MET A 33 -75.52 -64.32 57.98
C MET A 33 -74.14 -64.94 58.21
N THR A 34 -74.15 -66.23 58.53
CA THR A 34 -72.98 -67.10 58.67
C THR A 34 -72.35 -67.37 57.30
N ILE A 35 -71.13 -66.88 57.12
CA ILE A 35 -70.25 -67.19 55.98
C ILE A 35 -69.67 -68.61 56.20
N PRO A 36 -69.72 -69.53 55.23
CA PRO A 36 -69.14 -70.87 55.37
C PRO A 36 -67.60 -70.81 55.47
N PRO A 37 -66.94 -71.83 56.05
CA PRO A 37 -65.51 -71.79 56.33
C PRO A 37 -64.71 -71.78 55.03
N ILE A 38 -63.87 -70.76 54.88
CA ILE A 38 -62.92 -70.63 53.77
C ILE A 38 -61.88 -71.75 53.90
N ASP A 39 -61.80 -72.60 52.87
CA ASP A 39 -60.79 -73.66 52.70
C ASP A 39 -59.37 -73.09 52.84
N ASP A 40 -58.48 -73.78 53.56
CA ASP A 40 -57.13 -73.29 53.86
C ASP A 40 -56.28 -73.11 52.57
N ASP A 41 -56.61 -73.83 51.48
CA ASP A 41 -56.03 -73.63 50.14
C ASP A 41 -56.41 -72.25 49.54
N LEU A 42 -57.63 -71.79 49.76
CA LEU A 42 -58.09 -70.49 49.25
C LEU A 42 -57.47 -69.32 50.03
N LYS A 43 -57.23 -69.49 51.34
CA LYS A 43 -56.47 -68.51 52.13
C LYS A 43 -55.01 -68.41 51.68
N ALA A 44 -54.37 -69.54 51.38
CA ALA A 44 -53.00 -69.57 50.87
C ALA A 44 -52.89 -68.83 49.52
N LYS A 45 -53.81 -69.09 48.58
CA LYS A 45 -53.89 -68.36 47.30
C LYS A 45 -54.16 -66.87 47.48
N LEU A 46 -55.03 -66.49 48.42
CA LEU A 46 -55.31 -65.08 48.72
C LEU A 46 -54.07 -64.36 49.29
N HIS A 47 -53.30 -65.04 50.15
CA HIS A 47 -52.05 -64.54 50.70
C HIS A 47 -50.98 -64.36 49.61
N GLU A 48 -50.85 -65.31 48.69
CA GLU A 48 -49.92 -65.22 47.55
C GLU A 48 -50.26 -64.04 46.62
N ILE A 49 -51.56 -63.83 46.35
CA ILE A 49 -52.05 -62.67 45.60
C ILE A 49 -51.74 -61.37 46.35
N TYR A 50 -51.94 -61.33 47.66
CA TYR A 50 -51.66 -60.15 48.48
C TYR A 50 -50.17 -59.79 48.49
N GLU A 51 -49.29 -60.77 48.67
CA GLU A 51 -47.84 -60.59 48.56
C GLU A 51 -47.42 -60.10 47.17
N THR A 52 -48.03 -60.65 46.12
CA THR A 52 -47.78 -60.24 44.73
C THR A 52 -48.22 -58.78 44.52
N ILE A 53 -49.38 -58.37 45.04
CA ILE A 53 -49.87 -56.99 44.99
C ILE A 53 -48.93 -56.04 45.74
N ASN A 54 -48.44 -56.43 46.92
CA ASN A 54 -47.49 -55.61 47.69
C ASN A 54 -46.14 -55.47 46.98
N MET A 55 -45.64 -56.54 46.37
CA MET A 55 -44.41 -56.50 45.56
C MET A 55 -44.58 -55.56 44.36
N PHE A 56 -45.73 -55.60 43.68
CA PHE A 56 -46.03 -54.65 42.61
C PHE A 56 -46.16 -53.22 43.11
N ALA A 57 -46.84 -52.98 44.23
CA ALA A 57 -47.00 -51.65 44.81
C ALA A 57 -45.63 -51.02 45.13
N HIS A 58 -44.73 -51.77 45.75
CA HIS A 58 -43.37 -51.30 46.02
C HIS A 58 -42.57 -51.07 44.73
N GLY A 59 -42.72 -51.94 43.72
CA GLY A 59 -42.13 -51.73 42.39
C GLY A 59 -42.61 -50.44 41.72
N PHE A 60 -43.89 -50.08 41.89
CA PHE A 60 -44.45 -48.83 41.39
C PHE A 60 -43.90 -47.60 42.14
N GLU A 61 -43.74 -47.66 43.46
CA GLU A 61 -43.13 -46.58 44.24
C GLU A 61 -41.69 -46.29 43.78
N ILE A 62 -40.88 -47.35 43.59
CA ILE A 62 -39.50 -47.20 43.09
C ILE A 62 -39.48 -46.57 41.69
N LEU A 63 -40.38 -47.01 40.81
CA LEU A 63 -40.52 -46.45 39.45
C LEU A 63 -40.94 -44.98 39.47
N ASP A 64 -41.81 -44.58 40.39
CA ASP A 64 -42.22 -43.18 40.55
C ASP A 64 -41.06 -42.31 41.03
N ASP A 65 -40.30 -42.78 42.03
CA ASP A 65 -39.09 -42.11 42.52
C ASP A 65 -38.04 -41.94 41.41
N ASP A 66 -37.80 -42.98 40.60
CA ASP A 66 -36.89 -42.90 39.46
C ASP A 66 -37.41 -41.95 38.37
N ALA A 67 -38.71 -41.93 38.10
CA ALA A 67 -39.33 -40.99 37.15
C ALA A 67 -39.19 -39.53 37.62
N GLN A 68 -39.39 -39.27 38.91
CA GLN A 68 -39.17 -37.95 39.50
C GLN A 68 -37.70 -37.54 39.46
N ARG A 69 -36.77 -38.46 39.76
CA ARG A 69 -35.32 -38.20 39.67
C ARG A 69 -34.92 -37.82 38.25
N LEU A 70 -35.36 -38.59 37.25
CA LEU A 70 -35.09 -38.31 35.83
C LEU A 70 -35.68 -36.98 35.38
N SER A 71 -36.89 -36.63 35.84
CA SER A 71 -37.50 -35.34 35.56
C SER A 71 -36.65 -34.18 36.10
N ASN A 72 -36.14 -34.29 37.32
CA ASN A 72 -35.26 -33.28 37.91
C ASN A 72 -33.91 -33.16 37.17
N GLU A 73 -33.32 -34.29 36.74
CA GLU A 73 -32.11 -34.28 35.91
C GLU A 73 -32.34 -33.59 34.56
N LEU A 74 -33.47 -33.85 33.89
CA LEU A 74 -33.83 -33.19 32.63
C LEU A 74 -33.94 -31.68 32.78
N VAL A 75 -34.56 -31.19 33.87
CA VAL A 75 -34.65 -29.76 34.16
C VAL A 75 -33.25 -29.15 34.36
N ASN A 76 -32.38 -29.83 35.11
CA ASN A 76 -31.02 -29.38 35.34
C ASN A 76 -30.22 -29.31 34.03
N ILE A 77 -30.28 -30.34 33.20
CA ILE A 77 -29.62 -30.39 31.89
C ILE A 77 -30.13 -29.25 31.00
N ASN A 78 -31.44 -29.02 30.97
CA ASN A 78 -32.02 -27.95 30.17
C ASN A 78 -31.55 -26.57 30.64
N ASN A 79 -31.46 -26.34 31.95
CA ASN A 79 -30.91 -25.11 32.50
C ASN A 79 -29.44 -24.93 32.10
N THR A 80 -28.60 -25.96 32.23
CA THR A 80 -27.20 -25.92 31.80
C THR A 80 -27.07 -25.64 30.29
N LEU A 81 -27.91 -26.26 29.46
CA LEU A 81 -27.93 -26.02 28.01
C LEU A 81 -28.31 -24.57 27.69
N THR A 82 -29.29 -23.99 28.40
CA THR A 82 -29.68 -22.59 28.18
C THR A 82 -28.57 -21.61 28.60
N THR A 83 -27.87 -21.87 29.70
CA THR A 83 -26.72 -21.05 30.13
C THR A 83 -25.58 -21.16 29.13
N SER A 84 -25.20 -22.39 28.75
CA SER A 84 -24.14 -22.62 27.76
C SER A 84 -24.48 -22.00 26.40
N SER A 85 -25.76 -22.02 25.99
CA SER A 85 -26.22 -21.34 24.77
C SER A 85 -26.07 -19.82 24.87
N LYS A 86 -26.31 -19.21 26.04
CA LYS A 86 -26.09 -17.77 26.25
C LYS A 86 -24.61 -17.43 26.19
N ASP A 87 -23.77 -18.20 26.86
CA ASP A 87 -22.30 -18.00 26.86
C ASP A 87 -21.73 -18.10 25.44
N THR A 88 -22.22 -19.05 24.65
CA THR A 88 -21.84 -19.20 23.23
C THR A 88 -22.18 -17.96 22.41
N ILE A 89 -23.34 -17.33 22.65
CA ILE A 89 -23.75 -16.11 21.94
C ILE A 89 -22.84 -14.94 22.37
N THR A 90 -22.58 -14.79 23.67
CA THR A 90 -21.69 -13.73 24.18
C THR A 90 -20.29 -13.86 23.59
N LEU A 91 -19.72 -15.07 23.58
CA LEU A 91 -18.41 -15.32 22.98
C LEU A 91 -18.37 -14.99 21.50
N LYS A 92 -19.43 -15.32 20.74
CA LYS A 92 -19.51 -14.95 19.32
C LYS A 92 -19.50 -13.44 19.10
N LEU A 93 -20.27 -12.70 19.90
CA LEU A 93 -20.30 -11.23 19.82
C LEU A 93 -18.93 -10.62 20.14
N SER A 94 -18.26 -11.09 21.20
CA SER A 94 -16.91 -10.61 21.53
C SER A 94 -15.90 -10.92 20.42
N ILE A 95 -15.97 -12.11 19.80
CA ILE A 95 -15.11 -12.46 18.65
C ILE A 95 -15.39 -11.55 17.45
N GLU A 96 -16.66 -11.22 17.17
CA GLU A 96 -17.02 -10.31 16.08
C GLU A 96 -16.51 -8.89 16.32
N GLU A 97 -16.65 -8.37 17.55
CA GLU A 97 -16.10 -7.08 17.96
C GLU A 97 -14.57 -7.05 17.83
N GLU A 98 -13.88 -8.07 18.33
CA GLU A 98 -12.41 -8.16 18.26
C GLU A 98 -11.91 -8.27 16.82
N ASN A 99 -12.60 -9.04 15.97
CA ASN A 99 -12.28 -9.10 14.53
C ASN A 99 -12.49 -7.76 13.83
N SER A 100 -13.54 -7.02 14.18
CA SER A 100 -13.79 -5.68 13.63
C SER A 100 -12.67 -4.70 14.02
N PHE A 101 -12.21 -4.77 15.27
CA PHE A 101 -11.12 -3.96 15.79
C PHE A 101 -9.77 -4.32 15.13
N LEU A 102 -9.48 -5.62 14.99
CA LEU A 102 -8.26 -6.09 14.33
C LEU A 102 -8.20 -5.69 12.86
N ASN A 103 -9.34 -5.72 12.16
CA ASN A 103 -9.41 -5.24 10.77
C ASN A 103 -9.13 -3.74 10.67
N GLY A 104 -9.64 -2.93 11.60
CA GLY A 104 -9.30 -1.51 11.69
C GLY A 104 -7.81 -1.28 11.92
N GLN A 105 -7.18 -2.07 12.81
CA GLN A 105 -5.74 -1.99 13.03
C GLN A 105 -4.91 -2.38 11.80
N LYS A 106 -5.30 -3.42 11.06
CA LYS A 106 -4.62 -3.84 9.84
C LYS A 106 -4.59 -2.73 8.80
N LEU A 107 -5.73 -2.06 8.59
CA LEU A 107 -5.83 -0.93 7.67
C LEU A 107 -4.91 0.22 8.09
N ASN A 108 -4.92 0.57 9.39
CA ASN A 108 -4.03 1.60 9.92
C ASN A 108 -2.55 1.24 9.72
N HIS A 109 -2.18 -0.02 9.94
CA HIS A 109 -0.81 -0.50 9.73
C HIS A 109 -0.39 -0.39 8.26
N GLU A 110 -1.29 -0.72 7.32
CA GLU A 110 -1.02 -0.61 5.88
C GLU A 110 -0.79 0.85 5.45
N ILE A 111 -1.64 1.78 5.91
CA ILE A 111 -1.48 3.21 5.65
C ILE A 111 -0.16 3.72 6.23
N LEU A 112 0.14 3.39 7.49
CA LEU A 112 1.40 3.78 8.14
C LEU A 112 2.62 3.23 7.40
N SER A 113 2.56 1.97 6.94
CA SER A 113 3.63 1.35 6.15
C SER A 113 3.85 2.10 4.84
N GLN A 114 2.77 2.48 4.15
CA GLN A 114 2.83 3.29 2.93
C GLN A 114 3.42 4.69 3.18
N ASP A 115 3.01 5.36 4.25
CA ASP A 115 3.52 6.68 4.65
C ASP A 115 5.01 6.62 5.00
N VAL A 116 5.45 5.60 5.73
CA VAL A 116 6.86 5.37 6.05
C VAL A 116 7.67 5.14 4.78
N ALA A 117 7.16 4.36 3.82
CA ALA A 117 7.84 4.17 2.53
C ALA A 117 7.96 5.49 1.74
N SER A 118 6.88 6.28 1.70
CA SER A 118 6.86 7.61 1.05
C SER A 118 7.83 8.59 1.71
N LEU A 119 7.90 8.61 3.04
CA LEU A 119 8.84 9.45 3.79
C LEU A 119 10.29 9.03 3.58
N LYS A 120 10.59 7.73 3.56
CA LYS A 120 11.94 7.22 3.23
C LYS A 120 12.38 7.71 1.86
N GLN A 121 11.51 7.61 0.85
CA GLN A 121 11.80 8.12 -0.49
C GLN A 121 12.08 9.63 -0.48
N LYS A 122 11.25 10.43 0.20
CA LYS A 122 11.46 11.88 0.31
C LYS A 122 12.78 12.23 1.00
N VAL A 123 13.18 11.47 2.02
CA VAL A 123 14.45 11.66 2.73
C VAL A 123 15.62 11.34 1.81
N GLU A 124 15.56 10.26 1.05
CA GLU A 124 16.57 9.92 0.05
C GLU A 124 16.67 11.00 -1.03
N ASP A 125 15.54 11.50 -1.56
CA ASP A 125 15.51 12.57 -2.56
C ASP A 125 16.14 13.88 -2.03
N MET A 126 15.92 14.20 -0.75
CA MET A 126 16.50 15.39 -0.11
C MET A 126 18.03 15.33 -0.01
N GLN A 127 18.62 14.15 0.16
CA GLN A 127 20.09 14.01 0.28
C GLN A 127 20.82 14.43 -1.00
N PHE A 128 20.15 14.37 -2.15
CA PHE A 128 20.74 14.68 -3.46
C PHE A 128 20.18 15.96 -4.08
N THR A 129 19.33 16.71 -3.36
CA THR A 129 18.75 17.95 -3.86
C THR A 129 19.83 19.01 -4.01
N SER A 130 19.95 19.57 -5.22
CA SER A 130 20.85 20.70 -5.50
C SER A 130 20.09 22.02 -5.59
N TYR A 131 20.77 23.13 -5.29
CA TYR A 131 20.23 24.50 -5.26
C TYR A 131 21.11 25.50 -6.00
N ASP A 132 21.90 25.08 -6.97
CA ASP A 132 22.78 25.96 -7.75
C ASP A 132 22.51 25.90 -9.26
N GLY A 133 21.39 25.28 -9.66
CA GLY A 133 21.05 25.06 -11.06
C GLY A 133 21.84 23.93 -11.71
N MET A 134 22.62 23.16 -10.94
CA MET A 134 23.42 22.04 -11.40
C MET A 134 22.98 20.78 -10.67
N PHE A 135 22.78 19.68 -11.38
CA PHE A 135 22.37 18.41 -10.78
C PHE A 135 23.06 17.24 -11.45
N ILE A 136 23.61 16.31 -10.66
CA ILE A 136 24.18 15.06 -11.15
C ILE A 136 23.25 13.93 -10.75
N TRP A 137 22.61 13.33 -11.75
CA TRP A 137 21.75 12.18 -11.59
C TRP A 137 22.57 10.90 -11.70
N LYS A 138 22.75 10.22 -10.57
CA LYS A 138 23.22 8.84 -10.54
C LYS A 138 22.06 7.88 -10.81
N ILE A 139 22.18 7.07 -11.84
CA ILE A 139 21.17 6.08 -12.22
C ILE A 139 21.81 4.70 -12.08
N THR A 140 21.39 3.93 -11.07
CA THR A 140 21.81 2.54 -10.85
C THR A 140 20.82 1.57 -11.49
N ASN A 141 21.15 0.27 -11.49
CA ASN A 141 20.31 -0.81 -12.02
C ASN A 141 19.90 -0.54 -13.48
N PHE A 142 20.86 -0.09 -14.29
CA PHE A 142 20.61 0.29 -15.68
C PHE A 142 20.00 -0.86 -16.48
N ASN A 143 20.53 -2.08 -16.34
CA ASN A 143 20.08 -3.25 -17.08
C ASN A 143 18.61 -3.59 -16.79
N GLU A 144 18.21 -3.55 -15.52
CA GLU A 144 16.82 -3.75 -15.09
C GLU A 144 15.90 -2.69 -15.71
N LYS A 145 16.26 -1.41 -15.56
CA LYS A 145 15.47 -0.29 -16.09
C LYS A 145 15.38 -0.29 -17.62
N MET A 146 16.43 -0.73 -18.30
CA MET A 146 16.43 -0.92 -19.75
C MET A 146 15.51 -2.08 -20.16
N ALA A 147 15.51 -3.20 -19.44
CA ALA A 147 14.59 -4.30 -19.68
C ALA A 147 13.12 -3.89 -19.47
N ASP A 148 12.86 -3.07 -18.45
CA ASP A 148 11.54 -2.51 -18.17
C ASP A 148 11.05 -1.57 -19.26
N ALA A 149 11.94 -0.73 -19.77
CA ALA A 149 11.63 0.17 -20.86
C ALA A 149 11.36 -0.57 -22.17
N ARG A 150 12.06 -1.69 -22.42
CA ARG A 150 11.85 -2.55 -23.60
C ARG A 150 10.57 -3.38 -23.52
N SER A 151 10.23 -3.86 -22.33
CA SER A 151 8.99 -4.60 -22.07
C SER A 151 7.76 -3.70 -21.87
N GLU A 152 7.95 -2.38 -21.93
CA GLU A 152 6.93 -1.35 -21.69
C GLU A 152 6.32 -1.36 -20.27
N ARG A 153 6.90 -2.14 -19.34
CA ARG A 153 6.53 -2.14 -17.91
C ARG A 153 6.72 -0.76 -17.28
N GLN A 154 7.86 -0.13 -17.57
CA GLN A 154 8.16 1.24 -17.16
C GLN A 154 8.99 1.93 -18.23
N THR A 155 8.34 2.75 -19.05
CA THR A 155 8.96 3.39 -20.23
C THR A 155 9.89 4.56 -19.89
N SER A 156 9.71 5.17 -18.71
CA SER A 156 10.49 6.32 -18.29
C SER A 156 10.65 6.41 -16.77
N ILE A 157 11.70 7.09 -16.32
CA ILE A 157 11.93 7.45 -14.93
C ILE A 157 12.09 8.97 -14.78
N TYR A 158 11.81 9.49 -13.59
CA TYR A 158 12.09 10.87 -13.22
C TYR A 158 13.31 10.94 -12.31
N SER A 159 14.08 12.02 -12.43
CA SER A 159 15.10 12.34 -11.45
C SER A 159 14.47 12.90 -10.17
N PRO A 160 15.18 12.85 -9.03
CA PRO A 160 14.88 13.72 -7.90
C PRO A 160 14.78 15.19 -8.33
N PRO A 161 13.94 16.00 -7.67
CA PRO A 161 13.87 17.43 -7.94
C PRO A 161 15.18 18.14 -7.58
N PHE A 162 15.51 19.17 -8.35
CA PHE A 162 16.60 20.09 -8.06
C PHE A 162 16.17 21.53 -8.37
N TYR A 163 16.95 22.50 -7.90
CA TYR A 163 16.58 23.90 -7.89
C TYR A 163 17.67 24.78 -8.48
N THR A 164 17.27 25.92 -9.02
CA THR A 164 18.21 26.95 -9.49
C THR A 164 18.83 27.75 -8.34
N SER A 165 18.11 27.85 -7.21
CA SER A 165 18.50 28.48 -5.95
C SER A 165 17.56 28.01 -4.84
N PRO A 166 17.84 28.25 -3.54
CA PRO A 166 16.89 27.95 -2.46
C PRO A 166 15.50 28.58 -2.63
N THR A 167 15.42 29.70 -3.37
CA THR A 167 14.19 30.42 -3.69
C THR A 167 13.81 30.35 -5.17
N GLY A 168 14.49 29.51 -5.95
CA GLY A 168 14.46 29.50 -7.41
C GLY A 168 13.45 28.51 -8.01
N TYR A 169 13.60 28.26 -9.31
CA TYR A 169 12.76 27.32 -10.05
C TYR A 169 13.01 25.90 -9.55
N LYS A 170 11.94 25.12 -9.36
CA LYS A 170 11.99 23.67 -9.10
C LYS A 170 11.91 22.92 -10.43
N MET A 171 12.76 21.92 -10.61
CA MET A 171 12.92 21.21 -11.88
C MET A 171 13.23 19.74 -11.63
N CYS A 172 13.01 18.90 -12.63
CA CYS A 172 13.57 17.55 -12.68
C CYS A 172 13.87 17.15 -14.13
N ALA A 173 14.48 15.98 -14.33
CA ALA A 173 14.58 15.35 -15.64
C ALA A 173 13.66 14.13 -15.75
N ARG A 174 13.29 13.82 -16.99
CA ARG A 174 12.62 12.58 -17.36
C ARG A 174 13.45 11.85 -18.42
N LEU A 175 13.78 10.60 -18.14
CA LEU A 175 14.61 9.76 -19.00
C LEU A 175 13.80 8.59 -19.56
N TYR A 176 13.89 8.38 -20.86
CA TYR A 176 13.37 7.20 -21.55
C TYR A 176 14.55 6.35 -22.04
N PHE A 177 14.79 5.23 -21.37
CA PHE A 177 15.92 4.34 -21.68
C PHE A 177 15.85 3.79 -23.09
N ASN A 178 14.65 3.46 -23.57
CA ASN A 178 14.41 2.89 -24.90
C ASN A 178 13.79 3.91 -25.89
N GLY A 179 13.97 5.20 -25.59
CA GLY A 179 13.52 6.31 -26.42
C GLY A 179 12.02 6.63 -26.37
N ASP A 180 11.67 7.83 -26.82
CA ASP A 180 10.30 8.34 -26.89
C ASP A 180 9.97 8.85 -28.30
N GLY A 181 8.69 8.75 -28.68
CA GLY A 181 8.18 9.21 -29.97
C GLY A 181 8.98 8.68 -31.16
N THR A 182 9.48 9.59 -32.00
CA THR A 182 10.26 9.27 -33.21
C THR A 182 11.66 8.70 -32.94
N ALA A 183 12.10 8.70 -31.68
CA ALA A 183 13.39 8.18 -31.24
C ALA A 183 13.28 6.81 -30.56
N ARG A 184 12.07 6.28 -30.39
CA ARG A 184 11.82 4.97 -29.77
C ARG A 184 12.64 3.87 -30.44
N ASN A 185 13.20 2.96 -29.64
CA ASN A 185 14.05 1.83 -30.05
C ASN A 185 15.36 2.21 -30.77
N THR A 186 15.69 3.50 -30.92
CA THR A 186 16.90 3.92 -31.65
C THR A 186 17.83 4.77 -30.79
N HIS A 187 17.27 5.63 -29.93
CA HIS A 187 18.02 6.50 -29.04
C HIS A 187 17.44 6.44 -27.63
N MET A 188 18.27 6.79 -26.66
CA MET A 188 17.81 7.21 -25.34
C MET A 188 17.32 8.67 -25.45
N SER A 189 16.16 8.97 -24.85
CA SER A 189 15.57 10.32 -24.88
C SER A 189 15.62 10.95 -23.50
N LEU A 190 16.06 12.21 -23.43
CA LEU A 190 16.22 12.93 -22.17
C LEU A 190 15.48 14.27 -22.23
N PHE A 191 14.63 14.50 -21.23
CA PHE A 191 13.76 15.67 -21.16
C PHE A 191 13.93 16.42 -19.84
N PHE A 192 13.79 17.74 -19.92
CA PHE A 192 13.67 18.64 -18.80
C PHE A 192 12.20 18.83 -18.42
N VAL A 193 11.94 18.96 -17.13
CA VAL A 193 10.61 19.19 -16.58
C VAL A 193 10.69 20.38 -15.63
N LEU A 194 9.91 21.41 -15.94
CA LEU A 194 9.67 22.52 -15.01
C LEU A 194 8.56 22.11 -14.03
N MET A 195 8.84 22.22 -12.73
CA MET A 195 7.92 21.84 -11.67
C MET A 195 7.40 23.06 -10.93
N ARG A 196 6.22 22.92 -10.32
CA ARG A 196 5.67 23.94 -9.43
C ARG A 196 6.55 24.11 -8.21
N SER A 197 6.92 25.36 -7.89
CA SER A 197 7.64 25.71 -6.68
C SER A 197 6.83 26.64 -5.77
N PRO A 198 7.09 26.66 -4.45
CA PRO A 198 6.45 27.62 -3.54
C PRO A 198 6.69 29.09 -3.92
N ASN A 199 7.80 29.37 -4.61
CA ASN A 199 8.25 30.72 -4.93
C ASN A 199 7.85 31.18 -6.35
N ASP A 200 7.08 30.39 -7.10
CA ASP A 200 6.70 30.70 -8.49
C ASP A 200 6.03 32.06 -8.66
N ALA A 201 5.42 32.62 -7.61
CA ALA A 201 4.79 33.94 -7.64
C ALA A 201 5.78 35.10 -7.84
N ILE A 202 7.05 34.92 -7.46
CA ILE A 202 8.11 35.95 -7.55
C ILE A 202 9.14 35.64 -8.64
N LEU A 203 8.99 34.53 -9.35
CA LEU A 203 9.87 34.12 -10.44
C LEU A 203 9.37 34.65 -11.79
N LYS A 204 10.30 34.82 -12.74
CA LYS A 204 9.99 35.30 -14.09
C LYS A 204 9.58 34.12 -14.98
N PHE A 205 8.49 34.28 -15.70
CA PHE A 205 8.02 33.31 -16.70
C PHE A 205 7.75 34.01 -18.04
N PRO A 206 7.86 33.29 -19.18
CA PRO A 206 8.26 31.88 -19.29
C PRO A 206 9.73 31.63 -18.92
N PHE A 207 10.06 30.39 -18.54
CA PHE A 207 11.42 29.97 -18.27
C PHE A 207 12.25 30.03 -19.57
N THR A 208 13.31 30.83 -19.61
CA THR A 208 14.10 31.10 -20.84
C THR A 208 15.56 30.67 -20.78
N TYR A 209 16.02 30.15 -19.64
CA TYR A 209 17.42 29.81 -19.44
C TYR A 209 17.80 28.57 -20.22
N LYS A 210 18.98 28.59 -20.85
CA LYS A 210 19.48 27.46 -21.65
C LYS A 210 19.71 26.24 -20.74
N VAL A 211 19.17 25.10 -21.15
CA VAL A 211 19.35 23.82 -20.45
C VAL A 211 20.40 23.00 -21.17
N THR A 212 21.38 22.50 -20.43
CA THR A 212 22.42 21.61 -20.96
C THR A 212 22.37 20.27 -20.24
N PHE A 213 22.41 19.20 -21.02
CA PHE A 213 22.58 17.84 -20.56
C PHE A 213 23.97 17.33 -20.90
N CYS A 214 24.51 16.51 -20.00
CA CYS A 214 25.78 15.83 -20.20
C CYS A 214 25.69 14.40 -19.67
N MET A 215 25.92 13.41 -20.53
CA MET A 215 26.15 12.03 -20.11
C MET A 215 27.65 11.82 -19.91
N TYR A 216 28.05 11.43 -18.71
CA TYR A 216 29.46 11.23 -18.38
C TYR A 216 30.00 9.94 -19.01
N ASP A 217 31.02 10.07 -19.85
CA ASP A 217 32.07 9.06 -20.00
C ASP A 217 32.80 8.85 -18.65
N GLN A 218 32.77 7.62 -18.15
CA GLN A 218 33.33 7.20 -16.87
C GLN A 218 34.77 6.66 -16.99
N THR A 219 35.37 6.72 -18.18
CA THR A 219 36.76 6.36 -18.44
C THR A 219 37.70 7.56 -18.29
N SER A 220 39.00 7.31 -18.35
CA SER A 220 40.01 8.37 -18.37
C SER A 220 39.96 9.25 -19.63
N ALA A 221 39.22 8.85 -20.67
CA ALA A 221 39.11 9.61 -21.91
C ALA A 221 38.20 10.85 -21.78
N GLN A 222 37.27 10.84 -20.82
CA GLN A 222 36.34 11.96 -20.54
C GLN A 222 35.60 12.49 -21.79
N GLN A 223 35.26 11.63 -22.74
CA GLN A 223 34.49 11.97 -23.94
C GLN A 223 32.99 12.02 -23.63
N HIS A 224 32.61 12.97 -22.78
CA HIS A 224 31.23 13.17 -22.37
C HIS A 224 30.32 13.56 -23.55
N ILE A 225 29.09 13.05 -23.57
CA ILE A 225 28.10 13.42 -24.58
C ILE A 225 27.32 14.63 -24.06
N ILE A 226 27.41 15.75 -24.76
CA ILE A 226 26.86 17.03 -24.33
C ILE A 226 25.89 17.55 -25.38
N ASP A 227 24.67 17.84 -24.97
CA ASP A 227 23.69 18.50 -25.82
C ASP A 227 22.86 19.51 -25.02
N SER A 228 22.31 20.51 -25.69
CA SER A 228 21.66 21.64 -25.05
C SER A 228 20.56 22.22 -25.91
N PHE A 229 19.54 22.77 -25.27
CA PHE A 229 18.47 23.48 -25.96
C PHE A 229 18.13 24.78 -25.25
N ARG A 230 17.57 25.73 -26.00
CA ARG A 230 16.93 26.93 -25.44
C ARG A 230 15.43 26.70 -25.37
N PRO A 231 14.78 26.95 -24.21
CA PRO A 231 13.34 26.88 -24.09
C PRO A 231 12.60 27.69 -25.16
N ASP A 232 11.58 27.10 -25.78
CA ASP A 232 10.65 27.84 -26.64
C ASP A 232 9.62 28.57 -25.78
N ILE A 233 9.68 29.90 -25.77
CA ILE A 233 8.78 30.76 -25.00
C ILE A 233 7.30 30.61 -25.34
N LYS A 234 6.97 30.03 -26.51
CA LYS A 234 5.59 29.76 -26.92
C LYS A 234 5.08 28.41 -26.40
N SER A 235 5.97 27.51 -25.98
CA SER A 235 5.60 26.19 -25.48
C SER A 235 5.02 26.27 -24.07
N ASN A 236 3.98 25.46 -23.83
CA ASN A 236 3.38 25.29 -22.51
C ASN A 236 4.34 24.64 -21.49
N SER A 237 5.38 23.93 -21.96
CA SER A 237 6.40 23.30 -21.11
C SER A 237 7.15 24.29 -20.21
N PHE A 238 7.28 25.54 -20.64
CA PHE A 238 8.11 26.55 -19.97
C PHE A 238 7.29 27.71 -19.39
N GLN A 239 5.96 27.65 -19.48
CA GLN A 239 5.10 28.62 -18.81
C GLN A 239 5.09 28.38 -17.30
N ARG A 240 4.56 29.35 -16.55
CA ARG A 240 4.35 29.20 -15.11
C ARG A 240 3.53 27.93 -14.82
N PRO A 241 4.05 26.98 -14.01
CA PRO A 241 3.34 25.75 -13.71
C PRO A 241 1.97 25.99 -13.08
N ARG A 242 0.96 25.28 -13.60
CA ARG A 242 -0.41 25.23 -13.05
C ARG A 242 -0.69 23.92 -12.31
N SER A 243 0.04 22.88 -12.66
CA SER A 243 0.08 21.55 -12.03
C SER A 243 1.45 21.31 -11.40
N GLU A 244 1.62 20.20 -10.69
CA GLU A 244 2.91 19.83 -10.06
C GLU A 244 4.08 19.79 -11.06
N MET A 245 3.83 19.33 -12.28
CA MET A 245 4.80 19.28 -13.37
C MET A 245 4.18 19.84 -14.66
N ASN A 246 4.98 20.55 -15.43
CA ASN A 246 4.66 20.88 -16.82
C ASN A 246 4.95 19.69 -17.75
N ILE A 247 4.52 19.80 -19.01
CA ILE A 247 4.86 18.85 -20.06
C ILE A 247 6.38 18.85 -20.27
N ALA A 248 6.99 17.67 -20.25
CA ALA A 248 8.43 17.50 -20.45
C ALA A 248 8.88 18.01 -21.84
N SER A 249 10.05 18.63 -21.92
CA SER A 249 10.64 19.12 -23.17
C SER A 249 12.15 18.95 -23.17
N GLY A 250 12.76 18.58 -24.29
CA GLY A 250 14.16 18.22 -24.34
C GLY A 250 14.54 17.55 -25.65
N ILE A 251 15.34 16.49 -25.58
CA ILE A 251 16.10 15.96 -26.71
C ILE A 251 15.69 14.49 -26.94
N PRO A 252 14.78 14.23 -27.90
CA PRO A 252 14.34 12.87 -28.21
C PRO A 252 15.50 11.95 -28.64
N LYS A 253 16.44 12.46 -29.43
CA LYS A 253 17.59 11.71 -29.93
C LYS A 253 18.86 12.09 -29.17
N PHE A 254 18.86 11.96 -27.84
CA PHE A 254 19.98 12.41 -27.02
C PHE A 254 21.23 11.55 -27.23
N VAL A 255 21.11 10.22 -27.13
CA VAL A 255 22.24 9.30 -27.36
C VAL A 255 21.77 8.06 -28.12
N PRO A 256 22.46 7.63 -29.21
CA PRO A 256 22.15 6.39 -29.89
C PRO A 256 22.27 5.18 -28.96
N LEU A 257 21.29 4.28 -28.98
CA LEU A 257 21.30 3.11 -28.07
C LEU A 257 22.52 2.22 -28.27
N GLY A 258 23.05 2.13 -29.49
CA GLY A 258 24.26 1.36 -29.79
C GLY A 258 25.49 1.81 -29.00
N MET A 259 25.61 3.10 -28.65
CA MET A 259 26.74 3.60 -27.84
C MET A 259 26.64 3.20 -26.36
N ILE A 260 25.41 2.99 -25.87
CA ILE A 260 25.12 2.71 -24.46
C ILE A 260 25.03 1.20 -24.21
N GLN A 261 24.46 0.45 -25.15
CA GLN A 261 24.16 -0.97 -24.99
C GLN A 261 25.33 -1.88 -25.39
N GLN A 262 26.39 -1.34 -25.98
CA GLN A 262 27.60 -2.11 -26.27
C GLN A 262 28.29 -2.57 -24.98
N GLU A 263 28.87 -3.77 -25.03
CA GLU A 263 29.68 -4.29 -23.93
C GLU A 263 30.86 -3.35 -23.66
N GLY A 264 31.11 -3.08 -22.38
CA GLY A 264 32.15 -2.12 -21.97
C GLY A 264 31.85 -0.66 -22.31
N SER A 265 30.58 -0.28 -22.54
CA SER A 265 30.20 1.11 -22.82
C SER A 265 30.83 2.08 -21.81
N PRO A 266 31.55 3.12 -22.25
CA PRO A 266 32.17 4.09 -21.33
C PRO A 266 31.14 4.87 -20.51
N TYR A 267 29.88 4.89 -20.96
CA TYR A 267 28.79 5.64 -20.34
C TYR A 267 28.04 4.84 -19.26
N VAL A 268 28.15 3.50 -19.27
CA VAL A 268 27.53 2.60 -18.29
C VAL A 268 28.61 1.69 -17.70
N GLN A 269 28.98 1.93 -16.45
CA GLN A 269 29.99 1.17 -15.74
C GLN A 269 29.39 0.68 -14.42
N ASN A 270 29.63 -0.58 -14.05
CA ASN A 270 29.06 -1.21 -12.85
C ASN A 270 27.54 -1.02 -12.76
N ASP A 271 26.83 -1.26 -13.87
CA ASP A 271 25.37 -1.11 -13.99
C ASP A 271 24.84 0.29 -13.59
N THR A 272 25.70 1.30 -13.73
CA THR A 272 25.45 2.67 -13.30
C THR A 272 25.85 3.67 -14.38
N MET A 273 25.03 4.70 -14.55
CA MET A 273 25.31 5.84 -15.43
C MET A 273 25.11 7.18 -14.70
N PHE A 274 25.72 8.24 -15.21
CA PHE A 274 25.62 9.58 -14.65
C PHE A 274 25.19 10.59 -15.71
N ILE A 275 24.16 11.38 -15.40
CA ILE A 275 23.69 12.47 -16.24
C ILE A 275 23.77 13.78 -15.45
N LYS A 276 24.53 14.75 -15.95
CA LYS A 276 24.55 16.12 -15.42
C LYS A 276 23.53 16.97 -16.15
N ILE A 277 22.78 17.76 -15.40
CA ILE A 277 21.87 18.79 -15.89
C ILE A 277 22.37 20.13 -15.38
N MET A 278 22.38 21.13 -16.26
CA MET A 278 22.92 22.45 -15.96
C MET A 278 22.01 23.53 -16.53
N ILE A 279 21.61 24.47 -15.70
CA ILE A 279 20.87 25.65 -16.10
C ILE A 279 21.85 26.81 -16.28
N ASN A 280 21.94 27.31 -17.50
CA ASN A 280 22.89 28.36 -17.86
C ASN A 280 22.23 29.74 -17.73
N PHE A 281 22.57 30.46 -16.65
CA PHE A 281 22.08 31.81 -16.39
C PHE A 281 22.87 32.93 -17.07
N ILE A 282 24.12 32.66 -17.47
CA ILE A 282 25.06 33.65 -17.99
C ILE A 282 25.36 33.46 -19.48
N ASP A 283 24.65 32.55 -20.15
CA ASP A 283 24.89 32.18 -21.55
C ASP A 283 26.34 31.79 -21.85
N LEU A 284 26.95 31.00 -20.95
CA LEU A 284 28.32 30.48 -21.11
C LEU A 284 28.59 29.99 -22.55
N PRO A 285 29.61 30.53 -23.23
CA PRO A 285 29.97 30.15 -24.60
C PRO A 285 30.16 28.64 -24.78
N LYS A 286 29.68 28.09 -25.90
CA LYS A 286 29.77 26.65 -26.19
C LYS A 286 31.21 26.12 -26.12
N LYS A 287 32.20 26.95 -26.49
CA LYS A 287 33.63 26.63 -26.41
C LYS A 287 34.14 26.40 -24.98
N LEU A 288 33.54 27.05 -23.99
CA LEU A 288 33.89 26.88 -22.57
C LEU A 288 33.09 25.76 -21.91
N LEU A 289 31.99 25.32 -22.53
CA LEU A 289 31.12 24.29 -21.99
C LEU A 289 31.84 22.96 -21.80
N SER A 290 32.62 22.54 -22.80
CA SER A 290 33.44 21.31 -22.70
C SER A 290 34.42 21.38 -21.55
N TYR A 291 35.10 22.53 -21.38
CA TYR A 291 36.02 22.76 -20.26
C TYR A 291 35.28 22.69 -18.92
N ALA A 292 34.20 23.47 -18.76
CA ALA A 292 33.42 23.53 -17.53
C ALA A 292 32.83 22.18 -17.11
N ILE A 293 32.49 21.31 -18.06
CA ILE A 293 31.98 19.97 -17.79
C ILE A 293 33.11 19.00 -17.40
N SER A 294 34.29 19.13 -18.02
CA SER A 294 35.47 18.31 -17.73
C SER A 294 36.13 18.62 -16.38
N LEU A 295 35.79 19.76 -15.76
CA LEU A 295 36.25 20.09 -14.42
C LEU A 295 35.81 19.00 -13.44
N ASN A 296 36.71 18.67 -12.51
CA ASN A 296 36.42 17.70 -11.46
C ASN A 296 35.16 18.13 -10.67
N PRO A 297 34.07 17.37 -10.72
CA PRO A 297 32.81 17.74 -10.06
C PRO A 297 32.93 17.75 -8.53
N GLY A 298 33.97 17.14 -7.96
CA GLY A 298 34.28 17.19 -6.53
C GLY A 298 34.91 18.50 -6.05
N LEU A 299 35.26 19.43 -6.95
CA LEU A 299 35.74 20.75 -6.56
C LEU A 299 34.60 21.62 -6.00
N PRO A 300 34.84 22.46 -4.99
CA PRO A 300 33.86 23.46 -4.55
C PRO A 300 33.40 24.35 -5.71
N ILE A 301 32.11 24.72 -5.73
CA ILE A 301 31.49 25.44 -6.86
C ILE A 301 32.17 26.78 -7.17
N ASN A 302 32.61 27.51 -6.14
CA ASN A 302 33.35 28.76 -6.28
C ASN A 302 34.71 28.55 -6.98
N ILE A 303 35.35 27.40 -6.74
CA ILE A 303 36.61 27.03 -7.42
C ILE A 303 36.32 26.67 -8.88
N GLN A 304 35.28 25.88 -9.15
CA GLN A 304 34.88 25.57 -10.53
C GLN A 304 34.60 26.85 -11.33
N GLN A 305 33.84 27.79 -10.76
CA GLN A 305 33.53 29.08 -11.38
C GLN A 305 34.79 29.92 -11.65
N HIS A 306 35.72 29.95 -10.70
CA HIS A 306 36.98 30.66 -10.86
C HIS A 306 37.81 30.11 -12.03
N LEU A 307 37.92 28.79 -12.14
CA LEU A 307 38.64 28.13 -13.23
C LEU A 307 37.99 28.39 -14.60
N VAL A 308 36.66 28.36 -14.68
CA VAL A 308 35.94 28.69 -15.92
C VAL A 308 36.22 30.14 -16.34
N LYS A 309 36.22 31.08 -15.40
CA LYS A 309 36.52 32.49 -15.69
C LYS A 309 37.96 32.70 -16.16
N GLN A 310 38.92 32.04 -15.53
CA GLN A 310 40.33 32.08 -15.97
C GLN A 310 40.50 31.55 -17.39
N GLU A 311 39.82 30.45 -17.73
CA GLU A 311 39.87 29.89 -19.07
C GLU A 311 39.21 30.81 -20.11
N GLU A 312 38.11 31.48 -19.75
CA GLU A 312 37.50 32.51 -20.59
C GLU A 312 38.48 33.64 -20.91
N GLU A 313 39.13 34.20 -19.87
CA GLU A 313 40.12 35.27 -20.01
C GLU A 313 41.32 34.83 -20.88
N ARG A 314 41.82 33.60 -20.67
CA ARG A 314 42.90 33.01 -21.46
C ARG A 314 42.53 32.89 -22.94
N GLN A 315 41.30 32.46 -23.25
CA GLN A 315 40.83 32.34 -24.63
C GLN A 315 40.60 33.70 -25.30
N ILE A 316 40.20 34.73 -24.56
CA ILE A 316 40.06 36.11 -25.08
C ILE A 316 41.44 36.66 -25.47
N GLN A 317 42.45 36.48 -24.60
CA GLN A 317 43.82 36.98 -24.85
C GLN A 317 44.52 36.30 -26.04
N GLN A 318 44.09 35.10 -26.43
CA GLN A 318 44.67 34.35 -27.55
C GLN A 318 43.99 34.64 -28.90
N THR A 319 42.96 35.47 -28.94
CA THR A 319 42.29 35.84 -30.20
C THR A 319 42.98 37.09 -30.78
N PRO A 320 43.62 37.03 -31.96
CA PRO A 320 44.31 38.18 -32.52
C PRO A 320 43.32 39.32 -32.85
N PRO A 321 43.71 40.60 -32.70
CA PRO A 321 42.87 41.71 -33.09
C PRO A 321 42.58 41.62 -34.59
N VAL A 322 41.31 41.74 -34.97
CA VAL A 322 40.90 41.87 -36.37
C VAL A 322 41.59 43.11 -36.92
N SER A 323 42.57 42.92 -37.80
CA SER A 323 43.21 44.01 -38.53
C SER A 323 42.15 44.68 -39.40
N ASP A 324 41.81 45.93 -39.08
CA ASP A 324 41.00 46.81 -39.93
C ASP A 324 41.69 46.95 -41.29
N VAL A 325 41.23 46.18 -42.26
CA VAL A 325 41.57 46.41 -43.67
C VAL A 325 40.73 47.59 -44.12
N LEU A 326 41.28 48.79 -43.97
CA LEU A 326 40.79 49.97 -44.67
C LEU A 326 40.80 49.69 -46.19
N PRO A 327 39.72 49.98 -46.93
CA PRO A 327 39.75 49.91 -48.38
C PRO A 327 40.69 51.01 -48.89
N GLN A 328 41.89 50.61 -49.31
CA GLN A 328 42.75 51.43 -50.16
C GLN A 328 42.00 51.68 -51.47
N GLY A 329 41.82 52.97 -51.78
CA GLY A 329 41.15 53.42 -52.99
C GLY A 329 41.81 52.88 -54.26
N GLY A 330 40.97 52.50 -55.21
CA GLY A 330 41.33 52.27 -56.61
C GLY A 330 40.65 53.32 -57.47
N VAL A 331 41.47 53.99 -58.28
CA VAL A 331 41.26 55.17 -59.12
C VAL A 331 40.11 55.05 -60.11
#